data_AF-A0A8X7Q8N6-F1
#
_entry.id   AF-A0A8X7Q8N6-F1
#
_cell.length_a   1.000
_cell.length_b   1.000
_cell.length_c   1.000
_cell.angle_alpha   90.00
_cell.angle_beta   90.00
_cell.angle_gamma   90.00
#
_symmetry.space_group_name_H-M   'P 1'
#
loop_
_entity.id
_entity.type
_entity.pdbx_description
1 polymer ?
#
loop_
_entity_poly.entity_id
_entity_poly.type
_entity_poly.pdbx_seq_one_letter_code
_entity_poly.pdbx_strand_id
1 'polypeptide(L)' 'MKSSWPELVGKRGEEAKDIINRENTKVKAEIISEDAIVLAVVVCERVYVRS' A
#
# COMPACT_ATOMS: atom_id res chain seq x y z
N MET A 1 6.14 11.13 -8.89
CA MET A 1 6.01 9.66 -8.72
C MET A 1 4.77 9.42 -7.89
N LYS A 2 3.87 8.52 -8.30
CA LYS A 2 2.59 8.31 -7.61
C LYS A 2 2.84 7.70 -6.22
N SER A 3 2.21 8.28 -5.19
CA SER A 3 2.43 7.91 -3.79
C SER A 3 1.12 7.68 -3.01
N SER A 4 -0.02 7.72 -3.69
CA SER A 4 -1.34 7.51 -3.11
C SER A 4 -2.29 6.96 -4.17
N TRP A 5 -3.24 6.13 -3.71
CA TRP A 5 -4.17 5.38 -4.57
C TRP A 5 -5.59 5.38 -3.96
N PRO A 6 -6.25 6.54 -3.87
CA PRO A 6 -7.61 6.62 -3.32
C PRO A 6 -8.62 5.77 -4.10
N GLU A 7 -8.38 5.53 -5.39
CA GLU A 7 -9.22 4.69 -6.25
C GLU A 7 -9.20 3.19 -5.91
N LEU A 8 -8.28 2.74 -5.05
CA LEU A 8 -8.17 1.34 -4.63
C LEU A 8 -8.95 1.04 -3.35
N VAL A 9 -9.54 2.05 -2.70
CA VAL A 9 -10.39 1.85 -1.52
C VAL A 9 -11.59 0.97 -1.89
N GLY A 10 -11.82 -0.09 -1.10
CA GLY A 10 -12.87 -1.07 -1.34
C GLY A 10 -12.50 -2.22 -2.29
N LYS A 11 -11.30 -2.21 -2.89
CA LYS A 11 -10.76 -3.38 -3.59
C LYS A 11 -10.16 -4.38 -2.60
N ARG A 12 -9.97 -5.62 -3.06
CA ARG A 12 -9.25 -6.64 -2.30
C ARG A 12 -7.80 -6.22 -2.09
N GLY A 13 -7.25 -6.49 -0.91
CA GLY A 13 -5.87 -6.13 -0.57
C GLY A 13 -4.84 -6.66 -1.56
N GLU A 14 -5.03 -7.87 -2.09
CA GLU A 14 -4.12 -8.45 -3.09
C GLU A 14 -4.16 -7.69 -4.42
N GLU A 15 -5.35 -7.33 -4.89
CA GLU A 15 -5.52 -6.54 -6.12
C GLU A 15 -4.87 -5.17 -5.97
N ALA A 16 -5.08 -4.50 -4.82
CA ALA A 16 -4.48 -3.21 -4.55
C ALA A 16 -2.95 -3.29 -4.50
N LYS A 17 -2.40 -4.32 -3.85
CA LYS A 17 -0.96 -4.57 -3.78
C LYS A 17 -0.34 -4.72 -5.18
N ASP A 18 -0.96 -5.50 -6.05
CA ASP A 18 -0.45 -5.73 -7.41
C ASP A 18 -0.48 -4.45 -8.25
N ILE A 19 -1.55 -3.65 -8.15
CA ILE A 19 -1.65 -2.36 -8.85
C ILE A 19 -0.57 -1.39 -8.36
N ILE A 20 -0.36 -1.26 -7.06
CA ILE A 20 0.63 -0.34 -6.48
C ILE A 20 2.04 -0.70 -6.95
N ASN A 21 2.43 -1.98 -6.83
CA ASN A 21 3.77 -2.43 -7.24
C ASN A 21 4.02 -2.23 -8.74
N ARG A 22 2.96 -2.37 -9.57
CA ARG A 22 3.04 -2.16 -11.02
C ARG A 22 3.17 -0.68 -11.39
N GLU A 23 2.41 0.20 -10.73
CA GLU A 23 2.40 1.63 -11.04
C GLU A 23 3.60 2.39 -10.47
N ASN A 24 4.17 1.90 -9.36
CA ASN A 24 5.37 2.46 -8.77
C ASN A 24 6.33 1.35 -8.36
N THR A 25 7.27 1.02 -9.25
CA THR A 25 8.27 -0.03 -9.02
C THR A 25 9.32 0.32 -7.97
N LYS A 26 9.34 1.55 -7.45
CA LYS A 26 10.22 1.97 -6.35
C LYS A 26 9.63 1.74 -4.98
N VAL A 27 8.39 1.25 -4.89
CA VAL A 27 7.75 0.91 -3.61
C VAL A 27 7.42 -0.56 -3.55
N LYS A 28 7.31 -1.07 -2.33
CA LYS A 28 6.81 -2.38 -1.99
C LYS A 28 5.51 -2.21 -1.22
N ALA A 29 4.43 -2.72 -1.80
CA ALA A 29 3.13 -2.78 -1.13
C ALA A 29 3.06 -4.00 -0.19
N GLU A 30 2.68 -3.75 1.05
CA GLU A 30 2.51 -4.74 2.11
C GLU A 30 1.07 -4.70 2.64
N ILE A 31 0.41 -5.85 2.61
CA ILE A 31 -0.93 -6.00 3.17
C ILE A 31 -0.80 -6.18 4.68
N ILE A 32 -1.55 -5.38 5.43
CA ILE A 32 -1.62 -5.43 6.89
C ILE A 32 -3.08 -5.45 7.32
N SER A 33 -3.36 -6.01 8.49
CA SER A 33 -4.68 -5.92 9.09
C SER A 33 -5.08 -4.47 9.36
N GLU A 34 -6.38 -4.16 9.31
CA GLU A 34 -6.88 -2.81 9.60
C GLU A 34 -6.47 -2.28 10.99
N ASP A 35 -6.37 -3.18 11.97
CA ASP A 35 -6.02 -2.92 13.37
C ASP A 35 -4.51 -2.98 13.65
N ALA A 36 -3.68 -3.22 12.63
CA ALA A 36 -2.24 -3.32 12.80
C ALA A 36 -1.62 -2.02 13.35
N ILE A 37 -0.91 -2.16 14.47
CA ILE A 37 -0.09 -1.09 15.06
C ILE A 37 1.20 -0.96 14.25
N VAL A 38 1.37 0.20 13.61
CA VAL A 38 2.56 0.51 12.81
C VAL A 38 3.41 1.58 13.50
N LEU A 39 4.73 1.45 13.38
CA LEU A 39 5.65 2.48 13.84
C LEU A 39 5.49 3.74 12.96
N ALA A 40 5.36 4.91 13.59
CA ALA A 40 5.17 6.20 12.92
C ALA A 40 6.47 6.74 12.30
N VAL A 41 7.05 5.99 11.35
CA VAL A 41 8.22 6.36 10.56
C VAL A 41 7.88 6.45 9.08
N VAL A 42 8.46 7.44 8.40
CA VAL A 42 8.28 7.63 6.96
C VAL A 42 9.32 6.79 6.22
N VAL A 43 8.85 5.83 5.42
CA VAL A 43 9.69 4.97 4.58
C VAL A 43 9.19 5.09 3.13
N CYS A 44 9.98 5.76 2.27
CA CYS A 44 9.56 6.07 0.90
C CYS A 44 9.33 4.84 0.02
N GLU A 45 9.97 3.72 0.34
CA GLU A 45 9.92 2.47 -0.43
C GLU A 45 8.78 1.56 0.01
N ARG A 46 7.90 2.00 0.93
CA ARG A 46 6.86 1.16 1.51
C ARG A 46 5.48 1.80 1.39
N VAL A 47 4.51 1.00 1.00
CA VAL A 47 3.08 1.37 1.04
C VAL A 47 2.33 0.29 1.81
N TYR A 48 1.55 0.69 2.80
CA TYR A 48 0.67 -0.22 3.51
C TYR A 48 -0.71 -0.26 2.85
N VAL A 49 -1.22 -1.46 2.62
CA VAL A 49 -2.59 -1.73 2.20
C VAL A 49 -3.31 -2.32 3.40
N ARG A 50 -4.25 -1.57 3.97
CA ARG A 50 -5.14 -2.09 5.02
C ARG A 50 -6.30 -2.82 4.37
N SER A 51 -6.52 -4.06 4.78
CA SER A 51 -7.56 -4.95 4.26
C SER A 51 -8.05 -5.90 5.34
#